data_AF-A0A520AZ95-F1
#
_entry.id   AF-A0A520AZ95-F1
#
_cell.length_a   1.000
_cell.length_b   1.000
_cell.length_c   1.000
_cell.angle_alpha   90.00
_cell.angle_beta   90.00
_cell.angle_gamma   90.00
#
_symmetry.space_group_name_H-M   'P 1'
#
loop_
_entity.id
_entity.type
_entity.pdbx_description
1 polymer ?
#
loop_
_entity_poly.entity_id
_entity_poly.type
_entity_poly.pdbx_seq_one_letter_code
_entity_poly.pdbx_strand_id
1 'polypeptide(L)' 'HLGPEFRRVRLGIGHPGHKDRVTGYVLGNYAKAEIEPLSDMLGAVAAEAKWLAEGDDVRFMNDVALRMQP' A
#
# COMPACT_ATOMS: atom_id res chain seq x y z
N HIS A 1 -5.83 -20.87 11.23
CA HIS A 1 -6.28 -19.53 10.78
C HIS A 1 -6.50 -18.65 12.00
N LEU A 2 -6.22 -17.33 11.92
CA LEU A 2 -6.20 -16.38 13.07
C LEU A 2 -7.47 -15.53 13.23
N GLY A 3 -8.52 -15.74 12.42
CA GLY A 3 -9.70 -14.87 12.38
C GLY A 3 -9.48 -13.57 11.59
N PRO A 4 -10.51 -12.72 11.43
CA PRO A 4 -10.44 -11.48 10.67
C PRO A 4 -9.83 -10.30 11.44
N GLU A 5 -9.73 -10.41 12.77
CA GLU A 5 -9.36 -9.35 13.71
C GLU A 5 -7.85 -9.09 13.75
N PHE A 6 -7.27 -8.72 12.60
CA PHE A 6 -5.90 -8.25 12.48
C PHE A 6 -5.83 -7.04 11.57
N ARG A 7 -4.89 -6.14 11.89
CA ARG A 7 -4.66 -4.91 11.13
C ARG A 7 -4.09 -5.22 9.75
N ARG A 8 -4.49 -4.45 8.74
CA ARG A 8 -4.04 -4.59 7.35
C ARG A 8 -3.68 -3.24 6.78
N VAL A 9 -2.44 -3.09 6.34
CA VAL A 9 -2.05 -2.00 5.44
C VAL A 9 -2.33 -2.46 4.01
N ARG A 10 -3.21 -1.77 3.29
CA ARG A 10 -3.61 -2.13 1.93
C ARG A 10 -2.82 -1.30 0.92
N LEU A 11 -1.85 -1.92 0.26
CA LEU A 11 -1.08 -1.30 -0.81
C LEU A 11 -1.83 -1.45 -2.14
N GLY A 12 -2.32 -0.32 -2.67
CA GLY A 12 -3.06 -0.30 -3.92
C GLY A 12 -2.12 -0.47 -5.10
N ILE A 13 -2.32 -1.54 -5.89
CA ILE A 13 -1.55 -1.79 -7.11
C ILE A 13 -2.36 -1.55 -8.39
N GLY A 14 -3.65 -1.21 -8.27
CA GLY A 14 -4.61 -1.09 -9.39
C GLY A 14 -5.42 -2.36 -9.66
N HIS A 15 -6.16 -2.40 -10.78
CA HIS A 15 -6.96 -3.56 -11.20
C HIS A 15 -7.03 -3.65 -12.73
N PRO A 16 -6.84 -4.84 -13.35
CA PRO A 16 -6.74 -4.99 -14.80
C PRO A 16 -8.10 -4.98 -15.55
N GLY A 17 -9.14 -4.45 -14.91
CA GLY A 17 -10.53 -4.44 -15.39
C GLY A 17 -11.24 -5.81 -15.29
N HIS A 18 -10.71 -6.85 -15.94
CA HIS A 18 -11.35 -8.17 -16.01
C HIS A 18 -10.74 -9.20 -15.06
N LYS A 19 -11.60 -10.02 -14.45
CA LYS A 19 -11.23 -11.06 -13.48
C LYS A 19 -10.18 -12.04 -14.03
N ASP A 20 -10.30 -12.45 -15.29
CA ASP A 20 -9.40 -13.44 -15.90
C ASP A 20 -7.97 -12.91 -16.09
N ARG A 21 -7.77 -11.59 -16.02
CA ARG A 21 -6.45 -10.95 -16.10
C ARG A 21 -5.80 -10.73 -14.74
N VAL A 22 -6.50 -10.99 -13.63
CA VAL A 22 -6.00 -10.70 -12.28
C VAL A 22 -4.73 -11.48 -11.97
N THR A 23 -4.68 -12.78 -12.27
CA THR A 23 -3.50 -13.61 -12.00
C THR A 23 -2.26 -13.09 -12.71
N GLY A 24 -2.38 -12.71 -13.99
CA GLY A 24 -1.26 -12.14 -14.74
C GLY A 24 -0.85 -10.76 -14.22
N TYR A 25 -1.82 -9.95 -13.78
CA TYR A 25 -1.57 -8.61 -13.25
C TYR A 25 -0.79 -8.64 -11.92
N VAL A 26 -1.21 -9.48 -10.97
CA VAL A 26 -0.59 -9.53 -9.63
C VAL A 26 0.77 -10.24 -9.61
N LEU A 27 1.05 -11.08 -10.62
CA LEU A 27 2.33 -11.78 -10.77
C LEU A 27 3.28 -11.08 -11.75
N GLY A 28 2.81 -10.02 -12.42
CA GLY A 28 3.61 -9.22 -13.34
C GLY A 28 4.51 -8.23 -12.62
N ASN A 29 5.56 -7.79 -13.31
CA ASN A 29 6.36 -6.66 -12.85
C ASN A 29 5.62 -5.34 -13.09
N TYR A 30 5.88 -4.36 -12.24
CA TYR A 30 5.47 -2.98 -12.48
C TYR A 30 6.10 -2.44 -13.76
N ALA A 31 5.34 -1.64 -14.52
CA ALA A 31 5.84 -0.87 -15.63
C ALA A 31 6.76 0.25 -15.12
N LYS A 32 7.66 0.74 -15.98
CA LYS A 32 8.63 1.80 -15.62
C LYS A 32 7.95 3.06 -15.05
N ALA A 33 6.79 3.44 -15.60
CA ALA A 33 6.03 4.59 -15.15
C ALA A 33 5.37 4.41 -13.77
N GLU A 34 5.25 3.17 -13.28
CA GLU A 34 4.66 2.86 -11.98
C GLU A 34 5.70 2.83 -10.85
N ILE A 35 6.99 2.77 -11.19
CA ILE A 35 8.08 2.61 -10.21
C ILE A 35 8.19 3.82 -9.29
N GLU A 36 8.12 5.03 -9.82
CA GLU A 36 8.24 6.26 -9.02
C GLU A 36 7.06 6.40 -8.03
N PRO A 37 5.78 6.37 -8.47
CA PRO A 37 4.65 6.37 -7.55
C PRO A 37 4.66 5.23 -6.51
N LEU A 38 5.11 4.03 -6.92
CA LEU A 38 5.28 2.89 -6.01
C LEU A 38 6.33 3.20 -4.94
N SER A 39 7.46 3.77 -5.33
CA SER A 39 8.57 4.09 -4.42
C SER A 39 8.16 5.17 -3.42
N ASP A 40 7.41 6.18 -3.87
CA ASP A 40 6.85 7.23 -2.99
C ASP A 40 5.89 6.63 -1.96
N MET A 41 4.95 5.79 -2.40
CA MET A 41 4.02 5.08 -1.50
C MET A 41 4.76 4.22 -0.47
N LEU A 42 5.73 3.43 -0.91
CA LEU A 42 6.51 2.56 -0.01
C LEU A 42 7.37 3.38 0.95
N GLY A 43 7.94 4.49 0.48
CA GLY A 43 8.69 5.44 1.30
C GLY A 43 7.84 6.09 2.38
N ALA A 44 6.63 6.54 2.05
CA ALA A 44 5.68 7.11 3.01
C ALA A 44 5.28 6.09 4.09
N VAL A 45 4.97 4.85 3.68
CA VAL A 45 4.63 3.77 4.63
C VAL A 45 5.81 3.44 5.54
N ALA A 46 7.03 3.35 4.99
CA ALA A 46 8.23 3.06 5.76
C ALA A 46 8.56 4.17 6.78
N ALA A 47 8.42 5.44 6.39
CA ALA A 47 8.68 6.59 7.25
C ALA A 47 7.76 6.65 8.48
N GLU A 48 6.53 6.18 8.33
CA GLU A 48 5.49 6.25 9.36
C GLU A 48 5.18 4.92 10.05
N ALA A 49 5.89 3.84 9.68
CA ALA A 49 5.67 2.50 10.21
C ALA A 49 5.79 2.40 11.75
N LYS A 50 6.50 3.33 12.40
CA LYS A 50 6.60 3.40 13.86
C LYS A 50 5.23 3.54 14.54
N TRP A 51 4.29 4.26 13.94
CA TRP A 51 2.94 4.44 14.50
C TRP A 51 2.16 3.13 14.52
N LEU A 52 2.39 2.24 13.55
CA LEU A 52 1.80 0.89 13.56
C LEU A 52 2.32 0.06 14.75
N ALA A 53 3.60 0.19 15.08
CA ALA A 53 4.21 -0.48 16.22
C ALA A 53 3.70 0.07 17.56
N GLU A 54 3.46 1.37 17.63
CA GLU A 54 2.90 2.06 18.79
C GLU A 54 1.38 1.87 18.94
N GLY A 55 0.70 1.38 17.90
CA GLY A 55 -0.75 1.17 17.88
C GLY A 55 -1.57 2.42 17.52
N ASP A 56 -0.92 3.48 17.03
CA ASP A 56 -1.57 4.73 16.62
C ASP A 56 -1.92 4.68 15.12
N ASP A 57 -2.96 3.90 14.81
CA ASP A 57 -3.41 3.69 13.44
C ASP A 57 -3.94 4.99 12.79
N VAL A 58 -4.53 5.89 13.59
CA VAL A 58 -5.06 7.18 13.10
C VAL A 58 -3.91 8.07 12.62
N ARG A 59 -2.84 8.16 13.42
CA ARG A 59 -1.67 8.96 13.04
C ARG A 59 -0.93 8.37 11.85
N PHE A 60 -0.76 7.03 11.81
CA PHE A 60 -0.22 6.35 10.63
C PHE A 60 -0.96 6.76 9.35
N MET A 61 -2.30 6.67 9.36
CA MET A 61 -3.11 6.98 8.18
C MET A 61 -3.01 8.45 7.75
N ASN A 62 -3.02 9.37 8.72
CA ASN A 62 -2.94 10.81 8.43
C ASN A 62 -1.56 11.21 7.90
N ASP A 63 -0.47 10.74 8.53
CA ASP A 63 0.88 11.12 8.15
C ASP A 63 1.27 10.51 6.80
N VAL A 64 0.86 9.26 6.51
CA VAL A 64 1.02 8.66 5.18
C VAL A 64 0.25 9.46 4.12
N ALA A 65 -1.01 9.84 4.39
CA ALA A 65 -1.81 10.61 3.45
C ALA A 65 -1.20 12.00 3.17
N LEU A 66 -0.64 12.65 4.20
CA LEU A 66 0.04 13.94 4.06
C LEU A 66 1.29 13.84 3.18
N ARG A 67 2.08 12.77 3.33
CA ARG A 67 3.28 12.53 2.51
C ARG A 67 2.98 12.22 1.05
N MET A 68 1.81 11.67 0.77
CA MET A 68 1.36 11.34 -0.59
C MET A 68 0.66 12.52 -1.28
N GLN A 69 0.59 13.70 -0.66
CA GLN A 69 0.07 14.88 -1.32
C GLN A 69 1.04 15.36 -2.42
N PRO A 70 0.53 15.83 -3.57
CA PRO A 70 1.35 16.38 -4.64
C PRO A 70 2.17 17.61 -4.22
#